data_AF-A0A7J6BGZ6-F1
#
_entry.id   AF-A0A7J6BGZ6-F1
#
_cell.length_a   1.000
_cell.length_b   1.000
_cell.length_c   1.000
_cell.angle_alpha   90.00
_cell.angle_beta   90.00
_cell.angle_gamma   90.00
#
_symmetry.space_group_name_H-M   'P 1'
#
loop_
_entity.id
_entity.type
_entity.pdbx_description
1 polymer ?
#
loop_
_entity_poly.entity_id
_entity_poly.type
_entity_poly.pdbx_seq_one_letter_code
_entity_poly.pdbx_strand_id
1 'polypeptide(L)'
;MLEPNIPGGFTGITLPPIPYSESQNASFTGTFTQSINPMASCDPAAASSLSEEFAVPAHVEEVRSVMEEFAEQHGAAGRLVVLITSGGTKVPLESRTVRFLDNFSSGRRGASSAEYFLSQGYAVIFLHRQRSLYPYTRLYTGVNLLDCMTLDAARDGTGRVTMDQTKLPDIAEVLKRYQAVKSAGLLLPVEFNTLSEYLHLLKAAAQALSSIGSKAMFYLAAAVSDFYIPASEMPEHKIQSSNGPLQISMKMVPKILKPLVKDWAPKAFVISFKLETDPSILLERARCALDTYKHQAVVANVLDTRHGYVVIVTKDSQTELVLTDEEAQREVEIEDKIVRNLSHAHTRFINQNV
;
A
#
# COMPACT_ATOMS: atom_id res chain seq x y z
N MET A 1 18.04 -45.87 53.72
CA MET A 1 17.79 -44.53 53.15
C MET A 1 17.67 -44.74 51.65
N LEU A 2 16.47 -44.55 51.13
CA LEU A 2 16.10 -44.86 49.75
C LEU A 2 16.33 -43.61 48.89
N GLU A 3 17.12 -43.75 47.83
CA GLU A 3 17.17 -42.80 46.71
C GLU A 3 15.85 -42.86 45.93
N PRO A 4 15.31 -41.72 45.46
CA PRO A 4 14.24 -41.73 44.47
C PRO A 4 14.78 -41.50 43.05
N ASN A 5 14.43 -42.47 42.19
CA ASN A 5 14.42 -42.43 40.73
C ASN A 5 13.82 -41.13 40.16
N ILE A 6 14.48 -40.56 39.15
CA ILE A 6 13.91 -39.60 38.20
C ILE A 6 13.58 -40.36 36.91
N PRO A 7 12.31 -40.41 36.44
CA PRO A 7 12.02 -40.89 35.10
C PRO A 7 11.71 -39.75 34.12
N GLY A 8 12.27 -39.88 32.92
CA GLY A 8 11.53 -39.66 31.68
C GLY A 8 11.60 -38.27 31.06
N GLY A 9 12.30 -38.18 29.93
CA GLY A 9 12.42 -36.98 29.10
C GLY A 9 11.11 -36.54 28.45
N PHE A 10 10.99 -35.23 28.27
CA PHE A 10 9.99 -34.62 27.39
C PHE A 10 10.45 -34.77 25.94
N THR A 11 9.90 -35.76 25.24
CA THR A 11 9.87 -35.76 23.78
C THR A 11 8.86 -34.69 23.33
N GLY A 12 9.36 -33.67 22.63
CA GLY A 12 8.51 -32.66 22.02
C GLY A 12 7.54 -33.32 21.04
N ILE A 13 6.24 -33.07 21.21
CA ILE A 13 5.21 -33.49 20.27
C ILE A 13 5.34 -32.58 19.05
N THR A 14 5.97 -33.08 17.98
CA THR A 14 5.83 -32.50 16.64
C THR A 14 4.42 -32.81 16.14
N LEU A 15 3.52 -31.84 16.24
CA LEU A 15 2.24 -31.92 15.53
C LEU A 15 2.53 -31.79 14.02
N PRO A 16 1.94 -32.64 13.17
CA PRO A 16 2.03 -32.47 11.73
C PRO A 16 1.43 -31.11 11.33
N PRO A 17 1.88 -30.51 10.21
CA PRO A 17 1.28 -29.28 9.72
C PRO A 17 -0.22 -29.53 9.49
N ILE A 18 -1.05 -28.70 10.12
CA ILE A 18 -2.49 -28.67 9.85
C ILE A 18 -2.62 -28.29 8.38
N PRO A 19 -3.19 -29.15 7.51
CA PRO A 19 -3.47 -28.75 6.14
C PRO A 19 -4.41 -27.54 6.20
N TYR A 20 -4.05 -26.48 5.48
CA TYR A 20 -4.90 -25.30 5.29
C TYR A 20 -6.21 -25.78 4.64
N SER A 21 -7.24 -26.05 5.45
CA SER A 21 -8.59 -26.21 4.94
C SER A 21 -9.10 -24.80 4.67
N GLU A 22 -9.33 -24.46 3.41
CA GLU A 22 -10.21 -23.37 3.03
C GLU A 22 -11.44 -23.43 3.93
N SER A 23 -11.66 -22.38 4.73
CA SER A 23 -12.86 -22.24 5.51
C SER A 23 -14.04 -22.31 4.54
N GLN A 24 -14.79 -23.40 4.59
CA GLN A 24 -16.11 -23.48 3.99
C GLN A 24 -16.88 -22.22 4.39
N ASN A 25 -17.36 -21.49 3.39
CA ASN A 25 -18.21 -20.32 3.56
C ASN A 25 -19.38 -20.68 4.48
N ALA A 26 -19.30 -20.28 5.75
CA ALA A 26 -20.49 -20.14 6.57
C ALA A 26 -21.30 -19.00 5.94
N SER A 27 -22.42 -19.35 5.32
CA SER A 27 -23.39 -18.41 4.79
C SER A 27 -23.89 -17.51 5.92
N PHE A 28 -23.33 -16.30 5.99
CA PHE A 28 -23.82 -15.24 6.85
C PHE A 28 -25.16 -14.76 6.30
N THR A 29 -26.26 -15.18 6.91
CA THR A 29 -27.62 -14.68 6.64
C THR A 29 -27.86 -13.35 7.37
N GLY A 30 -26.98 -12.37 7.14
CA GLY A 30 -27.21 -10.98 7.51
C GLY A 30 -27.91 -10.25 6.37
N THR A 31 -29.10 -9.72 6.62
CA THR A 31 -29.80 -8.89 5.64
C THR A 31 -29.08 -7.55 5.53
N PHE A 32 -28.21 -7.40 4.53
CA PHE A 32 -27.73 -6.08 4.09
C PHE A 32 -28.80 -5.46 3.20
N THR A 33 -29.61 -4.56 3.76
CA THR A 33 -30.45 -3.69 2.94
C THR A 33 -29.55 -2.61 2.34
N GLN A 34 -29.02 -2.88 1.15
CA GLN A 34 -28.45 -1.85 0.29
C GLN A 34 -29.60 -1.33 -0.60
N SER A 35 -30.10 -0.13 -0.34
CA SER A 35 -30.94 0.58 -1.31
C SER A 35 -30.02 1.09 -2.43
N ILE A 36 -29.68 0.22 -3.38
CA ILE A 36 -28.89 0.56 -4.55
C ILE A 36 -29.82 1.21 -5.56
N ASN A 37 -29.64 2.51 -5.81
CA ASN A 37 -30.20 3.14 -6.99
C ASN A 37 -29.26 2.78 -8.17
N PRO A 38 -29.71 2.05 -9.22
CA PRO A 38 -28.83 1.58 -10.30
C PRO A 38 -28.27 2.69 -11.20
N MET A 39 -28.56 3.95 -10.88
CA MET A 39 -27.87 5.13 -11.42
C MET A 39 -27.36 5.97 -10.25
N ALA A 40 -26.18 5.64 -9.72
CA ALA A 40 -25.43 6.60 -8.93
C ALA A 40 -24.86 7.64 -9.91
N SER A 41 -25.52 8.79 -10.01
CA SER A 41 -25.05 9.97 -10.73
C SER A 41 -23.67 10.39 -10.23
N CYS A 42 -22.83 10.85 -11.15
CA CYS A 42 -21.60 11.59 -10.87
C CYS A 42 -21.93 12.96 -10.24
N ASP A 43 -22.57 12.98 -9.08
CA ASP A 43 -22.82 14.21 -8.35
C ASP A 43 -21.62 14.53 -7.45
N PRO A 44 -21.01 15.73 -7.57
CA PRO A 44 -19.93 16.13 -6.70
C PRO A 44 -20.51 16.47 -5.32
N ALA A 45 -20.27 15.59 -4.34
CA ALA A 45 -20.42 15.96 -2.94
C ALA A 45 -19.56 17.22 -2.65
N ALA A 46 -20.13 18.18 -1.92
CA ALA A 46 -19.48 19.43 -1.59
C ALA A 46 -18.14 19.19 -0.89
N ALA A 47 -17.11 19.94 -1.30
CA ALA A 47 -15.78 19.85 -0.71
C ALA A 47 -15.79 20.50 0.69
N SER A 48 -16.01 19.70 1.73
CA SER A 48 -15.64 20.07 3.10
C SER A 48 -14.12 20.10 3.22
N SER A 49 -13.59 20.91 4.14
CA SER A 49 -12.14 20.96 4.35
C SER A 49 -11.67 19.69 5.07
N LEU A 50 -10.57 19.09 4.61
CA LEU A 50 -10.01 17.86 5.20
C LEU A 50 -9.83 17.97 6.73
N SER A 51 -9.47 19.16 7.19
CA SER A 51 -9.25 19.51 8.61
C SER A 51 -10.53 19.60 9.44
N GLU A 52 -11.69 19.83 8.82
CA GLU A 52 -12.98 19.85 9.52
C GLU A 52 -13.49 18.44 9.80
N GLU A 53 -13.18 17.48 8.92
CA GLU A 53 -13.70 16.11 9.03
C GLU A 53 -12.74 15.14 9.73
N PHE A 54 -11.43 15.38 9.62
CA PHE A 54 -10.40 14.48 10.08
C PHE A 54 -9.41 15.21 11.00
N ALA A 55 -9.13 14.62 12.18
CA ALA A 55 -8.15 15.16 13.10
C ALA A 55 -6.74 15.08 12.50
N VAL A 56 -6.03 16.21 12.49
CA VAL A 56 -4.65 16.32 11.97
C VAL A 56 -3.69 15.55 12.88
N PRO A 57 -2.96 14.54 12.37
CA PRO A 57 -1.91 13.88 13.15
C PRO A 57 -0.78 14.85 13.51
N ALA A 58 -0.25 14.73 14.74
CA ALA A 58 0.72 15.68 15.29
C ALA A 58 2.04 15.79 14.49
N HIS A 59 2.42 14.74 13.76
CA HIS A 59 3.70 14.64 13.04
C HIS A 59 3.61 15.05 11.56
N VAL A 60 2.44 15.49 11.06
CA VAL A 60 2.25 15.73 9.61
C VAL A 60 3.19 16.81 9.07
N GLU A 61 3.38 17.91 9.80
CA GLU A 61 4.23 19.02 9.31
C GLU A 61 5.71 18.63 9.31
N GLU A 62 6.17 17.89 10.32
CA GLU A 62 7.54 17.35 10.34
C GLU A 62 7.78 16.41 9.16
N VAL A 63 6.85 15.47 8.94
CA VAL A 63 6.95 14.53 7.81
C VAL A 63 6.86 15.26 6.47
N ARG A 64 6.07 16.34 6.37
CA ARG A 64 6.01 17.20 5.19
C ARG A 64 7.37 17.82 4.89
N SER A 65 8.04 18.42 5.87
CA SER A 65 9.36 19.03 5.69
C SER A 65 10.39 18.01 5.21
N VAL A 66 10.37 16.79 5.75
CA VAL A 66 11.25 15.69 5.29
C VAL A 66 10.96 15.30 3.84
N MET A 67 9.69 15.23 3.44
CA MET A 67 9.31 14.95 2.04
C MET A 67 9.69 16.09 1.09
N GLU A 68 9.59 17.35 1.55
CA GLU A 68 10.02 18.53 0.79
C GLU A 68 11.53 18.48 0.53
N GLU A 69 12.35 18.29 1.57
CA GLU A 69 13.80 18.16 1.44
C GLU A 69 14.20 17.01 0.51
N PHE A 70 13.56 15.85 0.65
CA PHE A 70 13.78 14.70 -0.23
C PHE A 70 13.44 15.01 -1.68
N ALA A 71 12.31 15.67 -1.94
CA ALA A 71 11.89 16.05 -3.28
C ALA A 71 12.85 17.06 -3.91
N GLU A 72 13.24 18.11 -3.16
CA GLU A 72 14.16 19.14 -3.63
C GLU A 72 15.55 18.60 -3.92
N GLN A 73 16.12 17.78 -3.02
CA GLN A 73 17.43 17.17 -3.21
C GLN A 73 17.48 16.35 -4.49
N HIS A 74 16.51 15.45 -4.70
CA HIS A 74 16.47 14.59 -5.88
C HIS A 74 16.08 15.36 -7.15
N GLY A 75 15.16 16.33 -7.04
CA GLY A 75 14.76 17.19 -8.13
C GLY A 75 15.91 18.04 -8.67
N ALA A 76 16.76 18.60 -7.78
CA ALA A 76 17.98 19.34 -8.11
C ALA A 76 19.04 18.45 -8.78
N ALA A 77 19.13 17.18 -8.38
CA ALA A 77 19.97 16.18 -9.04
C ALA A 77 19.41 15.67 -10.38
N GLY A 78 18.28 16.21 -10.86
CA GLY A 78 17.64 15.79 -12.11
C GLY A 78 16.93 14.44 -12.02
N ARG A 79 16.76 13.89 -10.81
CA ARG A 79 16.10 12.60 -10.59
C ARG A 79 14.58 12.76 -10.52
N LEU A 80 13.88 11.77 -11.04
CA LEU A 80 12.42 11.66 -10.93
C LEU A 80 12.05 11.10 -9.55
N VAL A 81 10.97 11.61 -8.97
CA VAL A 81 10.48 11.18 -7.65
C VAL A 81 9.09 10.59 -7.80
N VAL A 82 8.87 9.41 -7.21
CA VAL A 82 7.54 8.79 -7.16
C VAL A 82 7.08 8.64 -5.70
N LEU A 83 5.88 9.13 -5.40
CA LEU A 83 5.15 8.76 -4.20
C LEU A 83 4.37 7.48 -4.48
N ILE A 84 4.64 6.43 -3.73
CA ILE A 84 3.90 5.17 -3.78
C ILE A 84 3.08 5.05 -2.51
N THR A 85 1.75 4.90 -2.66
CA THR A 85 0.90 4.54 -1.52
C THR A 85 0.69 3.03 -1.47
N SER A 86 0.84 2.40 -0.31
CA SER A 86 0.74 0.93 -0.19
C SER A 86 0.03 0.47 1.09
N GLY A 87 -0.68 -0.67 1.01
CA GLY A 87 -1.44 -1.23 2.13
C GLY A 87 -2.85 -0.62 2.28
N GLY A 88 -3.58 -1.07 3.29
CA GLY A 88 -4.96 -0.65 3.57
C GLY A 88 -5.07 0.45 4.63
N THR A 89 -6.15 1.22 4.59
CA THR A 89 -6.50 2.14 5.69
C THR A 89 -7.45 1.48 6.68
N LYS A 90 -7.34 1.89 7.95
CA LYS A 90 -8.33 1.56 8.99
C LYS A 90 -9.21 2.75 9.32
N VAL A 91 -10.45 2.45 9.66
CA VAL A 91 -11.42 3.42 10.19
C VAL A 91 -11.78 2.99 11.61
N PRO A 92 -11.39 3.77 12.64
CA PRO A 92 -11.76 3.46 14.00
C PRO A 92 -13.28 3.59 14.21
N LEU A 93 -13.85 2.70 15.01
CA LEU A 93 -15.26 2.78 15.41
C LEU A 93 -15.47 3.60 16.70
N GLU A 94 -14.40 3.79 17.46
CA GLU A 94 -14.37 4.53 18.73
C GLU A 94 -13.11 5.40 18.80
N SER A 95 -13.16 6.56 19.47
CA SER A 95 -11.99 7.45 19.58
C SER A 95 -10.87 6.84 20.44
N ARG A 96 -11.22 6.15 21.53
CA ARG A 96 -10.34 5.18 22.20
C ARG A 96 -10.50 3.82 21.53
N THR A 97 -9.85 3.71 20.38
CA THR A 97 -10.08 2.63 19.43
C THR A 97 -9.80 1.25 20.02
N VAL A 98 -10.83 0.41 20.04
CA VAL A 98 -10.72 -1.03 20.29
C VAL A 98 -11.05 -1.82 19.03
N ARG A 99 -11.98 -1.31 18.21
CA ARG A 99 -12.42 -1.92 16.97
C ARG A 99 -12.26 -0.95 15.80
N PHE A 100 -12.04 -1.50 14.62
CA PHE A 100 -11.90 -0.73 13.39
C PHE A 100 -12.41 -1.53 12.19
N LEU A 101 -12.85 -0.82 11.16
CA LEU A 101 -13.03 -1.37 9.81
C LEU A 101 -11.68 -1.30 9.09
N ASP A 102 -11.28 -2.36 8.40
CA ASP A 102 -10.00 -2.44 7.69
C ASP A 102 -10.24 -2.78 6.22
N ASN A 103 -9.61 -2.03 5.31
CA ASN A 103 -9.58 -2.36 3.90
C ASN A 103 -8.43 -3.33 3.64
N PHE A 104 -8.73 -4.55 3.25
CA PHE A 104 -7.71 -5.57 3.05
C PHE A 104 -6.73 -5.21 1.92
N SER A 105 -5.46 -5.04 2.29
CA SER A 105 -4.34 -4.99 1.35
C SER A 105 -3.05 -5.35 2.09
N SER A 106 -2.36 -6.38 1.61
CA SER A 106 -1.05 -6.77 2.16
C SER A 106 0.06 -5.76 1.85
N GLY A 107 -0.15 -4.88 0.87
CA GLY A 107 0.88 -3.96 0.37
C GLY A 107 1.85 -4.59 -0.65
N ARG A 108 1.58 -5.83 -1.12
CA ARG A 108 2.47 -6.54 -2.07
C ARG A 108 2.77 -5.72 -3.31
N ARG A 109 1.73 -5.20 -3.97
CA ARG A 109 1.87 -4.41 -5.19
C ARG A 109 2.72 -3.17 -4.98
N GLY A 110 2.41 -2.38 -3.97
CA GLY A 110 3.16 -1.16 -3.69
C GLY A 110 4.62 -1.45 -3.36
N ALA A 111 4.89 -2.46 -2.51
CA ALA A 111 6.25 -2.83 -2.13
C ALA A 111 7.07 -3.35 -3.32
N SER A 112 6.49 -4.22 -4.16
CA SER A 112 7.14 -4.70 -5.38
C SER A 112 7.36 -3.55 -6.38
N SER A 113 6.34 -2.71 -6.61
CA SER A 113 6.46 -1.56 -7.52
C SER A 113 7.56 -0.60 -7.08
N ALA A 114 7.75 -0.38 -5.78
CA ALA A 114 8.84 0.44 -5.26
C ALA A 114 10.23 -0.08 -5.68
N GLU A 115 10.46 -1.40 -5.60
CA GLU A 115 11.72 -2.01 -6.00
C GLU A 115 12.00 -1.83 -7.50
N TYR A 116 10.95 -1.94 -8.33
CA TYR A 116 11.05 -1.71 -9.77
C TYR A 116 11.22 -0.22 -10.12
N PHE A 117 10.57 0.71 -9.41
CA PHE A 117 10.80 2.14 -9.63
C PHE A 117 12.24 2.54 -9.24
N LEU A 118 12.75 2.01 -8.13
CA LEU A 118 14.15 2.18 -7.72
C LEU A 118 15.11 1.64 -8.79
N SER A 119 14.81 0.49 -9.41
CA SER A 119 15.65 -0.06 -10.49
C SER A 119 15.58 0.74 -11.80
N GLN A 120 14.47 1.46 -12.05
CA GLN A 120 14.35 2.43 -13.14
C GLN A 120 14.99 3.79 -12.81
N GLY A 121 15.63 3.95 -11.64
CA GLY A 121 16.37 5.15 -11.26
C GLY A 121 15.52 6.25 -10.59
N TYR A 122 14.28 5.96 -10.20
CA TYR A 122 13.49 6.89 -9.39
C TYR A 122 14.00 6.96 -7.95
N ALA A 123 13.78 8.10 -7.31
CA ALA A 123 13.71 8.16 -5.85
C ALA A 123 12.25 7.90 -5.43
N VAL A 124 12.05 7.16 -4.33
CA VAL A 124 10.74 6.68 -3.90
C VAL A 124 10.41 7.21 -2.51
N ILE A 125 9.26 7.88 -2.40
CA ILE A 125 8.59 8.08 -1.12
C ILE A 125 7.57 6.95 -0.96
N PHE A 126 7.72 6.13 0.07
CA PHE A 126 6.91 4.95 0.31
C PHE A 126 5.95 5.19 1.48
N LEU A 127 4.81 5.79 1.16
CA LEU A 127 3.72 6.03 2.10
C LEU A 127 2.92 4.74 2.30
N HIS A 128 3.12 4.04 3.41
CA HIS A 128 2.60 2.69 3.57
C HIS A 128 1.97 2.42 4.93
N ARG A 129 1.04 1.46 4.93
CA ARG A 129 0.39 1.00 6.17
C ARG A 129 1.44 0.36 7.08
N GLN A 130 1.49 0.76 8.34
CA GLN A 130 2.33 0.13 9.34
C GLN A 130 2.11 -1.39 9.35
N ARG A 131 3.22 -2.15 9.34
CA ARG A 131 3.25 -3.62 9.27
C ARG A 131 2.67 -4.24 7.98
N SER A 132 2.46 -3.46 6.90
CA SER A 132 2.28 -4.04 5.57
C SER A 132 3.62 -4.53 5.02
N LEU A 133 3.58 -5.19 3.86
CA LEU A 133 4.79 -5.56 3.13
C LEU A 133 5.62 -4.31 2.82
N TYR A 134 6.94 -4.43 3.03
CA TYR A 134 7.93 -3.38 2.84
C TYR A 134 8.93 -3.80 1.75
N PRO A 135 9.39 -2.87 0.87
CA PRO A 135 10.31 -3.18 -0.22
C PRO A 135 11.52 -4.01 0.25
N TYR A 136 11.93 -4.98 -0.56
CA TYR A 136 12.98 -5.97 -0.31
C TYR A 136 12.61 -7.00 0.78
N THR A 137 12.23 -6.55 1.97
CA THR A 137 11.90 -7.44 3.10
C THR A 137 10.64 -8.28 2.88
N ARG A 138 9.74 -7.85 1.98
CA ARG A 138 8.52 -8.58 1.58
C ARG A 138 8.77 -10.01 1.09
N LEU A 139 9.98 -10.30 0.61
CA LEU A 139 10.34 -11.62 0.09
C LEU A 139 10.52 -12.66 1.21
N TYR A 140 10.70 -12.19 2.45
CA TYR A 140 11.00 -13.02 3.62
C TYR A 140 9.88 -12.98 4.68
N THR A 141 8.72 -12.40 4.34
CA THR A 141 7.60 -12.34 5.28
C THR A 141 6.98 -13.72 5.46
N GLY A 142 7.07 -14.25 6.66
CA GLY A 142 6.66 -15.61 7.02
C GLY A 142 7.83 -16.50 7.46
N VAL A 143 9.07 -16.06 7.22
CA VAL A 143 10.26 -16.72 7.75
C VAL A 143 10.54 -16.19 9.16
N ASN A 144 10.75 -17.09 10.11
CA ASN A 144 11.27 -16.71 11.43
C ASN A 144 12.75 -16.37 11.29
N LEU A 145 13.08 -15.11 11.55
CA LEU A 145 14.42 -14.56 11.39
C LEU A 145 15.47 -15.34 12.19
N LEU A 146 15.15 -15.76 13.42
CA LEU A 146 16.10 -16.47 14.28
C LEU A 146 16.41 -17.88 13.76
N ASP A 147 15.47 -18.52 13.06
CA ASP A 147 15.69 -19.85 12.48
C ASP A 147 16.68 -19.81 11.29
N CYS A 148 16.97 -18.61 10.78
CA CYS A 148 17.90 -18.38 9.68
C CYS A 148 19.29 -17.91 10.16
N MET A 149 19.48 -17.72 11.46
CA MET A 149 20.72 -17.19 12.02
C MET A 149 21.53 -18.29 12.72
N THR A 150 22.85 -18.25 12.53
CA THR A 150 23.81 -19.05 13.28
C THR A 150 24.78 -18.13 14.01
N LEU A 151 25.09 -18.46 15.28
CA LEU A 151 26.04 -17.71 16.10
C LEU A 151 27.37 -18.46 16.16
N ASP A 152 28.38 -17.90 15.52
CA ASP A 152 29.76 -18.35 15.64
C ASP A 152 30.38 -17.67 16.87
N ALA A 153 30.30 -18.34 18.02
CA ALA A 153 30.76 -17.81 19.30
C ALA A 153 32.29 -17.70 19.34
N ALA A 154 32.82 -16.47 19.38
CA ALA A 154 34.21 -16.20 19.72
C ALA A 154 34.38 -16.16 21.26
N ARG A 155 35.56 -16.55 21.76
CA ARG A 155 35.86 -16.63 23.21
C ARG A 155 35.88 -15.27 23.93
N ASP A 156 35.83 -14.16 23.19
CA ASP A 156 35.93 -12.79 23.67
C ASP A 156 34.60 -12.02 23.66
N GLY A 157 33.48 -12.70 23.40
CA GLY A 157 32.15 -12.09 23.36
C GLY A 157 31.82 -11.38 22.03
N THR A 158 32.74 -11.40 21.05
CA THR A 158 32.50 -10.85 19.70
C THR A 158 32.03 -11.94 18.72
N GLY A 159 30.89 -12.56 19.03
CA GLY A 159 30.32 -13.59 18.17
C GLY A 159 29.93 -13.03 16.80
N ARG A 160 30.25 -13.77 15.73
CA ARG A 160 29.78 -13.43 14.37
C ARG A 160 28.43 -14.10 14.14
N VAL A 161 27.45 -13.33 13.68
CA VAL A 161 26.17 -13.88 13.22
C VAL A 161 26.25 -14.12 11.72
N THR A 162 25.97 -15.35 11.30
CA THR A 162 25.90 -15.78 9.91
C THR A 162 24.45 -16.15 9.54
N MET A 163 24.11 -16.09 8.25
CA MET A 163 22.74 -16.30 7.74
C MET A 163 22.69 -17.54 6.84
N ASP A 164 21.66 -18.35 7.03
CA ASP A 164 21.36 -19.52 6.19
C ASP A 164 20.65 -19.10 4.90
N GLN A 165 21.41 -19.08 3.81
CA GLN A 165 20.91 -18.71 2.47
C GLN A 165 19.96 -19.77 1.88
N THR A 166 19.92 -20.99 2.41
CA THR A 166 18.97 -22.01 1.95
C THR A 166 17.54 -21.70 2.42
N LYS A 167 17.40 -21.01 3.56
CA LYS A 167 16.12 -20.54 4.12
C LYS A 167 15.75 -19.14 3.63
N LEU A 168 16.73 -18.38 3.17
CA LEU A 168 16.58 -17.01 2.66
C LEU A 168 17.15 -16.93 1.24
N PRO A 169 16.41 -17.42 0.21
CA PRO A 169 16.87 -17.38 -1.16
C PRO A 169 17.18 -15.93 -1.59
N ASP A 170 18.27 -15.77 -2.33
CA ASP A 170 18.75 -14.50 -2.90
C ASP A 170 19.04 -13.38 -1.90
N ILE A 171 19.12 -13.67 -0.59
CA ILE A 171 19.30 -12.66 0.46
C ILE A 171 20.54 -11.78 0.26
N ALA A 172 21.63 -12.33 -0.26
CA ALA A 172 22.85 -11.58 -0.50
C ALA A 172 22.63 -10.49 -1.58
N GLU A 173 21.95 -10.84 -2.68
CA GLU A 173 21.68 -9.89 -3.77
C GLU A 173 20.62 -8.86 -3.35
N VAL A 174 19.57 -9.30 -2.65
CA VAL A 174 18.54 -8.41 -2.10
C VAL A 174 19.14 -7.43 -1.10
N LEU A 175 20.01 -7.89 -0.19
CA LEU A 175 20.70 -7.03 0.78
C LEU A 175 21.62 -6.02 0.08
N LYS A 176 22.38 -6.45 -0.93
CA LYS A 176 23.25 -5.57 -1.73
C LYS A 176 22.44 -4.46 -2.40
N ARG A 177 21.31 -4.79 -3.03
CA ARG A 177 20.40 -3.80 -3.65
C ARG A 177 19.83 -2.84 -2.62
N TYR A 178 19.35 -3.36 -1.48
CA TYR A 178 18.81 -2.53 -0.39
C TYR A 178 19.86 -1.58 0.20
N GLN A 179 21.09 -2.07 0.42
CA GLN A 179 22.19 -1.25 0.91
C GLN A 179 22.56 -0.13 -0.06
N ALA A 180 22.58 -0.40 -1.37
CA ALA A 180 22.81 0.62 -2.40
C ALA A 180 21.72 1.70 -2.41
N VAL A 181 20.45 1.30 -2.28
CA VAL A 181 19.32 2.24 -2.17
C VAL A 181 19.43 3.11 -0.92
N LYS A 182 19.77 2.49 0.22
CA LYS A 182 19.93 3.17 1.50
C LYS A 182 21.11 4.15 1.49
N SER A 183 22.26 3.74 0.97
CA SER A 183 23.45 4.60 0.91
C SER A 183 23.26 5.78 -0.04
N ALA A 184 22.50 5.61 -1.12
CA ALA A 184 22.16 6.67 -2.06
C ALA A 184 20.96 7.53 -1.62
N GLY A 185 20.32 7.24 -0.47
CA GLY A 185 19.17 7.99 0.02
C GLY A 185 17.97 7.98 -0.93
N LEU A 186 17.72 6.84 -1.61
CA LEU A 186 16.71 6.75 -2.68
C LEU A 186 15.31 6.32 -2.20
N LEU A 187 15.18 5.89 -0.94
CA LEU A 187 13.91 5.41 -0.38
C LEU A 187 13.60 6.14 0.93
N LEU A 188 12.48 6.89 0.94
CA LEU A 188 11.94 7.56 2.12
C LEU A 188 10.66 6.84 2.59
N PRO A 189 10.70 6.04 3.65
CA PRO A 189 9.51 5.39 4.18
C PRO A 189 8.70 6.35 5.07
N VAL A 190 7.39 6.39 4.85
CA VAL A 190 6.44 7.13 5.68
C VAL A 190 5.31 6.18 6.07
N GLU A 191 5.04 6.05 7.37
CA GLU A 191 4.01 5.14 7.87
C GLU A 191 2.66 5.84 8.08
N PHE A 192 1.58 5.14 7.79
CA PHE A 192 0.22 5.48 8.24
C PHE A 192 -0.47 4.23 8.80
N ASN A 193 -1.58 4.39 9.50
CA ASN A 193 -2.41 3.26 9.94
C ASN A 193 -3.91 3.53 9.73
N THR A 194 -4.35 4.76 10.01
CA THR A 194 -5.75 5.17 9.85
C THR A 194 -6.00 5.89 8.53
N LEU A 195 -7.27 5.96 8.12
CA LEU A 195 -7.70 6.80 7.01
C LEU A 195 -7.30 8.27 7.23
N SER A 196 -7.50 8.81 8.45
CA SER A 196 -7.15 10.21 8.74
C SER A 196 -5.67 10.50 8.47
N GLU A 197 -4.77 9.64 8.98
CA GLU A 197 -3.32 9.77 8.76
C GLU A 197 -2.99 9.69 7.27
N TYR A 198 -3.53 8.70 6.57
CA TYR A 198 -3.33 8.54 5.13
C TYR A 198 -3.71 9.82 4.36
N LEU A 199 -4.89 10.39 4.63
CA LEU A 199 -5.38 11.57 3.93
C LEU A 199 -4.50 12.81 4.17
N HIS A 200 -4.09 13.03 5.42
CA HIS A 200 -3.23 14.17 5.76
C HIS A 200 -1.82 14.02 5.21
N LEU A 201 -1.24 12.82 5.32
CA LEU A 201 0.10 12.53 4.80
C LEU A 201 0.13 12.56 3.27
N LEU A 202 -0.93 12.10 2.59
CA LEU A 202 -1.04 12.22 1.14
C LEU A 202 -1.13 13.69 0.70
N LYS A 203 -1.90 14.52 1.42
CA LYS A 203 -1.96 15.96 1.16
C LYS A 203 -0.60 16.62 1.36
N ALA A 204 0.08 16.33 2.46
CA ALA A 204 1.41 16.82 2.75
C ALA A 204 2.42 16.40 1.66
N ALA A 205 2.40 15.13 1.25
CA ALA A 205 3.23 14.63 0.16
C ALA A 205 2.93 15.31 -1.18
N ALA A 206 1.65 15.57 -1.47
CA ALA A 206 1.24 16.28 -2.68
C ALA A 206 1.80 17.71 -2.72
N GLN A 207 1.67 18.43 -1.61
CA GLN A 207 2.22 19.78 -1.48
C GLN A 207 3.74 19.78 -1.55
N ALA A 208 4.40 18.81 -0.92
CA ALA A 208 5.85 18.66 -0.95
C ALA A 208 6.41 18.42 -2.36
N LEU A 209 5.77 17.50 -3.10
CA LEU A 209 6.19 17.14 -4.46
C LEU A 209 5.77 18.18 -5.51
N SER A 210 4.93 19.14 -5.17
CA SER A 210 4.52 20.20 -6.10
C SER A 210 5.71 21.06 -6.56
N SER A 211 6.77 21.16 -5.75
CA SER A 211 7.98 21.96 -6.06
C SER A 211 8.75 21.43 -7.28
N ILE A 212 8.71 20.11 -7.53
CA ILE A 212 9.41 19.46 -8.65
C ILE A 212 8.52 19.22 -9.88
N GLY A 213 7.25 19.65 -9.82
CA GLY A 213 6.33 19.71 -10.96
C GLY A 213 6.18 18.38 -11.71
N SER A 214 6.44 18.40 -13.02
CA SER A 214 6.30 17.23 -13.89
C SER A 214 7.28 16.10 -13.63
N LYS A 215 8.29 16.30 -12.78
CA LYS A 215 9.21 15.24 -12.34
C LYS A 215 8.63 14.37 -11.20
N ALA A 216 7.51 14.79 -10.60
CA ALA A 216 6.80 14.03 -9.59
C ALA A 216 5.78 13.07 -10.20
N MET A 217 5.78 11.83 -9.71
CA MET A 217 4.75 10.83 -10.00
C MET A 217 4.00 10.43 -8.71
N PHE A 218 2.69 10.22 -8.82
CA PHE A 218 1.87 9.62 -7.75
C PHE A 218 1.36 8.26 -8.22
N TYR A 219 1.77 7.20 -7.53
CA TYR A 219 1.35 5.82 -7.77
C TYR A 219 0.46 5.35 -6.61
N LEU A 220 -0.86 5.53 -6.76
CA LEU A 220 -1.82 5.44 -5.66
C LEU A 220 -2.40 4.03 -5.48
N ALA A 221 -1.56 3.08 -5.05
CA ALA A 221 -1.92 1.66 -4.91
C ALA A 221 -2.47 1.25 -3.53
N ALA A 222 -2.76 2.19 -2.63
CA ALA A 222 -3.32 1.89 -1.32
C ALA A 222 -4.82 1.53 -1.42
N ALA A 223 -5.27 0.62 -0.55
CA ALA A 223 -6.69 0.30 -0.41
C ALA A 223 -7.33 1.28 0.59
N VAL A 224 -7.79 2.41 0.08
CA VAL A 224 -8.39 3.50 0.86
C VAL A 224 -9.85 3.17 1.17
N SER A 225 -10.28 3.39 2.40
CA SER A 225 -11.67 3.20 2.83
C SER A 225 -12.58 4.22 2.14
N ASP A 226 -13.70 3.76 1.60
CA ASP A 226 -14.72 4.63 0.98
C ASP A 226 -15.69 5.23 2.00
N PHE A 227 -15.73 4.68 3.21
CA PHE A 227 -16.63 5.09 4.29
C PHE A 227 -15.85 5.39 5.56
N TYR A 228 -16.34 6.32 6.37
CA TYR A 228 -15.76 6.68 7.67
C TYR A 228 -16.81 7.13 8.69
N ILE A 229 -16.42 7.24 9.96
CA ILE A 229 -17.24 7.84 11.02
C ILE A 229 -16.63 9.20 11.38
N PRO A 230 -17.36 10.32 11.23
CA PRO A 230 -16.86 11.64 11.62
C PRO A 230 -16.51 11.71 13.10
N ALA A 231 -15.50 12.50 13.46
CA ALA A 231 -15.07 12.66 14.85
C ALA A 231 -16.22 13.13 15.78
N SER A 232 -17.13 13.96 15.26
CA SER A 232 -18.32 14.44 16.00
C SER A 232 -19.36 13.37 16.29
N GLU A 233 -19.36 12.27 15.55
CA GLU A 233 -20.31 11.16 15.66
C GLU A 233 -19.67 9.91 16.30
N MET A 234 -18.36 9.94 16.54
CA MET A 234 -17.59 8.81 17.03
C MET A 234 -17.74 8.65 18.56
N PRO A 235 -18.20 7.48 19.06
CA PRO A 235 -18.20 7.20 20.48
C PRO A 235 -16.80 7.29 21.10
N GLU A 236 -16.67 7.83 22.30
CA GLU A 236 -15.35 7.93 22.95
C GLU A 236 -14.84 6.56 23.42
N HIS A 237 -15.74 5.71 23.90
CA HIS A 237 -15.40 4.47 24.57
C HIS A 237 -15.92 3.24 23.81
N LYS A 238 -15.28 2.09 24.09
CA LYS A 238 -15.64 0.77 23.54
C LYS A 238 -17.16 0.58 23.52
N ILE A 239 -17.69 0.29 22.33
CA ILE A 239 -19.12 0.00 22.15
C ILE A 239 -19.46 -1.29 22.92
N GLN A 240 -20.45 -1.22 23.81
CA GLN A 240 -20.86 -2.32 24.69
C GLN A 240 -21.76 -3.30 23.96
N SER A 241 -21.57 -4.60 24.19
CA SER A 241 -22.32 -5.69 23.54
C SER A 241 -23.64 -6.06 24.23
N SER A 242 -23.98 -5.42 25.35
CA SER A 242 -25.18 -5.71 26.14
C SER A 242 -26.47 -5.17 25.53
N ASN A 243 -26.39 -4.27 24.54
CA ASN A 243 -27.51 -3.47 24.09
C ASN A 243 -28.18 -4.00 22.81
N GLY A 244 -28.00 -5.29 22.50
CA GLY A 244 -28.56 -5.94 21.31
C GLY A 244 -27.64 -5.87 20.08
N PRO A 245 -28.19 -6.04 18.86
CA PRO A 245 -27.40 -6.09 17.63
C PRO A 245 -26.71 -4.75 17.33
N LEU A 246 -25.46 -4.82 16.86
CA LEU A 246 -24.67 -3.64 16.51
C LEU A 246 -25.06 -3.11 15.12
N GLN A 247 -25.48 -1.85 15.07
CA GLN A 247 -25.69 -1.10 13.82
C GLN A 247 -24.63 0.00 13.73
N ILE A 248 -23.96 0.10 12.58
CA ILE A 248 -22.91 1.10 12.32
C ILE A 248 -23.39 1.96 11.15
N SER A 249 -23.48 3.27 11.37
CA SER A 249 -23.73 4.25 10.33
C SER A 249 -22.41 4.92 9.96
N MET A 250 -22.14 5.06 8.66
CA MET A 250 -20.89 5.63 8.14
C MET A 250 -21.19 6.62 7.01
N LYS A 251 -20.34 7.64 6.88
CA LYS A 251 -20.40 8.63 5.78
C LYS A 251 -19.40 8.27 4.69
N MET A 252 -19.68 8.70 3.46
CA MET A 252 -18.74 8.57 2.36
C MET A 252 -17.53 9.48 2.54
N VAL A 253 -16.34 8.97 2.22
CA VAL A 253 -15.10 9.74 2.24
C VAL A 253 -15.09 10.75 1.08
N PRO A 254 -14.68 12.01 1.31
CA PRO A 254 -14.53 13.01 0.25
C PRO A 254 -13.58 12.53 -0.86
N LYS A 255 -13.89 12.88 -2.10
CA LYS A 255 -13.11 12.44 -3.27
C LYS A 255 -11.80 13.21 -3.41
N ILE A 256 -10.76 12.77 -2.70
CA ILE A 256 -9.46 13.45 -2.58
C ILE A 256 -8.61 13.50 -3.86
N LEU A 257 -8.88 12.64 -4.85
CA LEU A 257 -8.10 12.63 -6.09
C LEU A 257 -8.30 13.94 -6.88
N LYS A 258 -9.49 14.54 -6.81
CA LYS A 258 -9.78 15.79 -7.50
C LYS A 258 -8.93 16.96 -6.98
N PRO A 259 -8.91 17.27 -5.65
CA PRO A 259 -8.02 18.31 -5.14
C PRO A 259 -6.53 17.95 -5.28
N LEU A 260 -6.16 16.67 -5.23
CA LEU A 260 -4.76 16.26 -5.49
C LEU A 260 -4.30 16.70 -6.88
N VAL A 261 -5.09 16.41 -7.92
CA VAL A 261 -4.76 16.72 -9.32
C VAL A 261 -4.96 18.20 -9.65
N LYS A 262 -5.93 18.87 -9.02
CA LYS A 262 -6.27 20.26 -9.37
C LYS A 262 -5.50 21.29 -8.55
N ASP A 263 -5.35 21.05 -7.25
CA ASP A 263 -5.00 22.07 -6.28
C ASP A 263 -3.66 21.78 -5.57
N TRP A 264 -3.34 20.51 -5.29
CA TRP A 264 -2.16 20.17 -4.48
C TRP A 264 -0.91 19.88 -5.31
N ALA A 265 -1.02 19.13 -6.41
CA ALA A 265 0.11 18.76 -7.27
C ALA A 265 -0.26 18.81 -8.76
N PRO A 266 -0.67 19.98 -9.30
CA PRO A 266 -1.31 20.08 -10.62
C PRO A 266 -0.43 19.74 -11.82
N LYS A 267 0.90 19.75 -11.63
CA LYS A 267 1.87 19.42 -12.68
C LYS A 267 2.39 17.99 -12.59
N ALA A 268 2.02 17.23 -11.55
CA ALA A 268 2.53 15.89 -11.35
C ALA A 268 1.84 14.85 -12.24
N PHE A 269 2.50 13.72 -12.46
CA PHE A 269 1.93 12.57 -13.17
C PHE A 269 1.21 11.65 -12.18
N VAL A 270 -0.12 11.67 -12.20
CA VAL A 270 -0.96 10.98 -11.21
C VAL A 270 -1.57 9.71 -11.81
N ILE A 271 -1.35 8.60 -11.11
CA ILE A 271 -1.85 7.27 -11.44
C ILE A 271 -2.73 6.76 -10.30
N SER A 272 -3.94 6.32 -10.62
CA SER A 272 -4.84 5.65 -9.65
C SER A 272 -5.01 4.17 -9.98
N PHE A 273 -5.46 3.40 -9.00
CA PHE A 273 -5.77 1.98 -9.16
C PHE A 273 -7.27 1.74 -9.12
N LYS A 274 -7.73 0.83 -9.99
CA LYS A 274 -9.11 0.34 -9.98
C LYS A 274 -9.12 -1.17 -9.91
N LEU A 275 -9.75 -1.69 -8.85
CA LEU A 275 -9.93 -3.11 -8.63
C LEU A 275 -11.42 -3.42 -8.73
N GLU A 276 -11.79 -4.29 -9.65
CA GLU A 276 -13.17 -4.75 -9.81
C GLU A 276 -13.20 -6.29 -9.74
N THR A 277 -14.37 -6.85 -9.44
CA THR A 277 -14.61 -8.30 -9.52
C THR A 277 -15.31 -8.70 -10.82
N ASP A 278 -15.98 -7.76 -11.46
CA ASP A 278 -16.66 -7.96 -12.74
C ASP A 278 -15.83 -7.31 -13.87
N PRO A 279 -15.27 -8.11 -14.80
CA PRO A 279 -14.50 -7.60 -15.93
C PRO A 279 -15.30 -6.67 -16.86
N SER A 280 -16.62 -6.85 -16.96
CA SER A 280 -17.46 -6.11 -17.92
C SER A 280 -17.55 -4.62 -17.61
N ILE A 281 -17.41 -4.24 -16.34
CA ILE A 281 -17.48 -2.84 -15.89
C ILE A 281 -16.10 -2.20 -15.71
N LEU A 282 -15.00 -2.98 -15.75
CA LEU A 282 -13.67 -2.51 -15.37
C LEU A 282 -13.21 -1.31 -16.20
N LEU A 283 -13.32 -1.39 -17.52
CA LEU A 283 -12.88 -0.33 -18.43
C LEU A 283 -13.77 0.91 -18.32
N GLU A 284 -15.08 0.74 -18.17
CA GLU A 284 -16.01 1.85 -17.98
C GLU A 284 -15.69 2.61 -16.68
N ARG A 285 -15.48 1.87 -15.58
CA ARG A 285 -15.11 2.44 -14.27
C ARG A 285 -13.76 3.15 -14.31
N ALA A 286 -12.79 2.61 -15.04
CA ALA A 286 -11.48 3.25 -15.24
C ALA A 286 -11.60 4.57 -16.03
N ARG A 287 -12.34 4.58 -17.14
CA ARG A 287 -12.57 5.80 -17.94
C ARG A 287 -13.36 6.86 -17.15
N CYS A 288 -14.37 6.43 -16.41
CA CYS A 288 -15.13 7.32 -15.53
C CYS A 288 -14.24 7.98 -14.45
N ALA A 289 -13.27 7.24 -13.89
CA ALA A 289 -12.29 7.81 -12.95
C ALA A 289 -11.38 8.86 -13.62
N LEU A 290 -10.90 8.60 -14.84
CA LEU A 290 -10.14 9.58 -15.62
C LEU A 290 -10.95 10.85 -15.88
N ASP A 291 -12.23 10.69 -16.26
CA ASP A 291 -13.11 11.84 -16.54
C ASP A 291 -13.46 12.63 -15.28
N THR A 292 -13.62 11.97 -14.15
CA THR A 292 -13.99 12.61 -12.88
C THR A 292 -12.82 13.35 -12.26
N TYR A 293 -11.64 12.72 -12.22
CA TYR A 293 -10.49 13.23 -11.47
C TYR A 293 -9.43 13.91 -12.35
N LYS A 294 -9.51 13.75 -13.69
CA LYS A 294 -8.61 14.36 -14.68
C LYS A 294 -7.11 14.04 -14.48
N HIS A 295 -6.82 12.90 -13.85
CA HIS A 295 -5.47 12.34 -13.72
C HIS A 295 -5.03 11.59 -15.00
N GLN A 296 -3.76 11.21 -15.09
CA GLN A 296 -3.14 10.81 -16.35
C GLN A 296 -3.33 9.33 -16.69
N ALA A 297 -3.39 8.44 -15.70
CA ALA A 297 -3.55 7.00 -15.95
C ALA A 297 -4.30 6.28 -14.83
N VAL A 298 -5.05 5.23 -15.21
CA VAL A 298 -5.65 4.26 -14.29
C VAL A 298 -5.03 2.90 -14.56
N VAL A 299 -4.55 2.25 -13.52
CA VAL A 299 -4.15 0.84 -13.56
C VAL A 299 -5.34 0.00 -13.09
N ALA A 300 -5.93 -0.72 -14.02
CA ALA A 300 -7.19 -1.45 -13.85
C ALA A 300 -6.93 -2.96 -13.80
N ASN A 301 -7.48 -3.62 -12.78
CA ASN A 301 -7.30 -5.04 -12.52
C ASN A 301 -8.61 -5.71 -12.12
N VAL A 302 -8.80 -6.94 -12.58
CA VAL A 302 -9.80 -7.85 -11.99
C VAL A 302 -9.17 -8.57 -10.80
N LEU A 303 -9.90 -8.75 -9.71
CA LEU A 303 -9.40 -9.34 -8.47
C LEU A 303 -8.67 -10.67 -8.70
N ASP A 304 -9.27 -11.58 -9.47
CA ASP A 304 -8.76 -12.96 -9.61
C ASP A 304 -7.49 -13.04 -10.46
N THR A 305 -7.37 -12.18 -11.48
CA THR A 305 -6.25 -12.19 -12.43
C THR A 305 -5.21 -11.13 -12.12
N ARG A 306 -5.34 -10.41 -11.01
CA ARG A 306 -4.55 -9.21 -10.69
C ARG A 306 -3.03 -9.40 -10.73
N HIS A 307 -2.54 -10.62 -10.53
CA HIS A 307 -1.11 -10.95 -10.52
C HIS A 307 -0.53 -11.25 -11.91
N GLY A 308 -1.37 -11.56 -12.91
CA GLY A 308 -0.94 -11.91 -14.26
C GLY A 308 -1.50 -11.02 -15.36
N TYR A 309 -2.54 -10.23 -15.07
CA TYR A 309 -3.22 -9.38 -16.05
C TYR A 309 -3.61 -8.03 -15.47
N VAL A 310 -3.24 -6.96 -16.18
CA VAL A 310 -3.54 -5.57 -15.86
C VAL A 310 -3.86 -4.81 -17.15
N VAL A 311 -4.79 -3.86 -17.09
CA VAL A 311 -5.00 -2.88 -18.17
C VAL A 311 -4.61 -1.50 -17.68
N ILE A 312 -3.71 -0.83 -18.39
CA ILE A 312 -3.39 0.58 -18.17
C ILE A 312 -4.27 1.41 -19.09
N VAL A 313 -5.12 2.25 -18.51
CA VAL A 313 -6.07 3.11 -19.23
C VAL A 313 -5.61 4.55 -19.09
N THR A 314 -5.52 5.26 -20.21
CA THR A 314 -5.25 6.70 -20.31
C THR A 314 -6.40 7.37 -21.06
N LYS A 315 -6.35 8.70 -21.23
CA LYS A 315 -7.41 9.44 -21.95
C LYS A 315 -7.55 8.97 -23.41
N ASP A 316 -6.44 8.64 -24.04
CA ASP A 316 -6.31 8.40 -25.48
C ASP A 316 -5.97 6.95 -25.83
N SER A 317 -5.58 6.12 -24.86
CA SER A 317 -5.19 4.74 -25.11
C SER A 317 -5.51 3.78 -23.97
N GLN A 318 -5.59 2.49 -24.29
CA GLN A 318 -5.61 1.40 -23.34
C GLN A 318 -4.52 0.39 -23.72
N THR A 319 -3.75 -0.09 -22.75
CA THR A 319 -2.67 -1.05 -22.96
C THR A 319 -2.86 -2.22 -22.02
N GLU A 320 -2.96 -3.42 -22.59
CA GLU A 320 -3.06 -4.66 -21.82
C GLU A 320 -1.65 -5.18 -21.51
N LEU A 321 -1.41 -5.53 -20.25
CA LEU A 321 -0.19 -6.13 -19.77
C LEU A 321 -0.51 -7.52 -19.24
N VAL A 322 0.11 -8.52 -19.84
CA VAL A 322 -0.09 -9.93 -19.51
C VAL A 322 1.27 -10.58 -19.23
N LEU A 323 1.36 -11.40 -18.19
CA LEU A 323 2.49 -12.31 -18.00
C LEU A 323 2.30 -13.54 -18.90
N THR A 324 3.31 -13.88 -19.69
CA THR A 324 3.32 -15.15 -20.42
C THR A 324 3.58 -16.32 -19.48
N ASP A 325 3.28 -17.53 -19.92
CA ASP A 325 3.55 -18.74 -19.14
C ASP A 325 5.05 -18.87 -18.83
N GLU A 326 5.93 -18.51 -19.76
CA GLU A 326 7.39 -18.54 -19.55
C GLU A 326 7.87 -17.45 -18.58
N GLU A 327 7.18 -16.32 -18.49
CA GLU A 327 7.46 -15.27 -17.51
C GLU A 327 6.98 -15.68 -16.12
N ALA A 328 5.79 -16.28 -16.03
CA ALA A 328 5.25 -16.82 -14.78
C ALA A 328 6.14 -17.95 -14.23
N GLN A 329 6.64 -18.85 -15.09
CA GLN A 329 7.59 -19.90 -14.70
C GLN A 329 8.94 -19.36 -14.20
N ARG A 330 9.33 -18.15 -14.64
CA ARG A 330 10.53 -17.44 -14.17
C ARG A 330 10.24 -16.49 -13.00
N GLU A 331 9.04 -16.59 -12.41
CA GLU A 331 8.60 -15.76 -11.28
C GLU A 331 8.68 -14.25 -11.55
N VAL A 332 8.49 -13.85 -12.81
CA VAL A 332 8.44 -12.42 -13.18
C VAL A 332 7.17 -11.81 -12.60
N GLU A 333 7.33 -10.72 -11.85
CA GLU A 333 6.19 -9.98 -11.31
C GLU A 333 5.61 -9.01 -12.36
N ILE A 334 4.28 -8.93 -12.42
CA ILE A 334 3.57 -8.01 -13.33
C ILE A 334 3.92 -6.54 -13.05
N GLU A 335 4.33 -6.22 -11.83
CA GLU A 335 4.82 -4.91 -11.42
C GLU A 335 6.01 -4.43 -12.27
N ASP A 336 6.88 -5.31 -12.76
CA ASP A 336 7.96 -4.92 -13.69
C ASP A 336 7.38 -4.31 -14.98
N LYS A 337 6.38 -4.98 -15.57
CA LYS A 337 5.71 -4.49 -16.79
C LYS A 337 4.95 -3.19 -16.54
N ILE A 338 4.25 -3.11 -15.41
CA ILE A 338 3.50 -1.91 -15.01
C ILE A 338 4.48 -0.73 -14.87
N VAL A 339 5.55 -0.89 -14.10
CA VAL A 339 6.52 0.17 -13.83
C VAL A 339 7.24 0.61 -15.11
N ARG A 340 7.65 -0.33 -15.98
CA ARG A 340 8.22 0.02 -17.28
C ARG A 340 7.25 0.85 -18.12
N ASN A 341 6.01 0.39 -18.27
CA ASN A 341 5.01 1.12 -19.07
C ASN A 341 4.77 2.53 -18.52
N LEU A 342 4.55 2.66 -17.21
CA LEU A 342 4.30 3.94 -16.56
C LEU A 342 5.51 4.87 -16.58
N SER A 343 6.73 4.33 -16.49
CA SER A 343 7.96 5.13 -16.62
C SER A 343 8.08 5.74 -18.03
N HIS A 344 7.78 4.98 -19.08
CA HIS A 344 7.74 5.51 -20.44
C HIS A 344 6.62 6.56 -20.62
N ALA A 345 5.44 6.32 -20.02
CA ALA A 345 4.35 7.29 -20.04
C ALA A 345 4.75 8.60 -19.32
N HIS A 346 5.45 8.50 -18.19
CA HIS A 346 5.93 9.65 -17.44
C HIS A 346 6.99 10.45 -18.21
N THR A 347 7.94 9.79 -18.87
CA THR A 347 8.91 10.46 -19.74
C THR A 347 8.21 11.23 -20.87
N ARG A 348 7.18 10.65 -21.50
CA ARG A 348 6.38 11.36 -22.51
C ARG A 348 5.65 12.56 -21.91
N PHE A 349 5.06 12.40 -20.72
CA PHE A 349 4.38 13.47 -20.01
C PHE A 349 5.32 14.62 -19.64
N ILE A 350 6.55 14.33 -19.20
CA ILE A 350 7.57 15.34 -18.93
C ILE A 350 7.86 16.11 -20.23
N ASN A 351 8.17 15.42 -21.33
CA ASN A 351 8.52 16.06 -22.60
C ASN A 351 7.40 16.93 -23.20
N GLN A 352 6.14 16.68 -22.85
CA GLN A 352 4.99 17.49 -23.29
C GLN A 352 4.76 18.73 -22.41
N ASN A 353 5.34 18.77 -21.21
CA ASN A 353 5.16 19.82 -20.21
C ASN A 353 6.47 20.56 -19.85
N VAL A 354 7.53 20.36 -20.65
CA VAL A 354 8.78 21.15 -20.58
C VAL A 354 8.58 22.52 -21.21
#